data_AF-A0A937FR25-F1
#
_entry.id   AF-A0A937FR25-F1
#
_cell.length_a   1.000
_cell.length_b   1.000
_cell.length_c   1.000
_cell.angle_alpha   90.00
_cell.angle_beta   90.00
_cell.angle_gamma   90.00
#
_symmetry.space_group_name_H-M   'P 1'
#
loop_
_entity.id
_entity.type
_entity.pdbx_description
1 polymer ?
#
loop_
_entity_poly.entity_id
_entity_poly.type
_entity_poly.pdbx_seq_one_letter_code
_entity_poly.pdbx_strand_id
1 'polypeptide(L)'
;MTQIMSRVAQGQPLRVTLPLCRSGLGLGTNVMTADGAIPVEFLTPGDRIVTRDAGLIDLTDIAVRTVPMGDLVRIRPSVLDEVGDGRDLVISARQKVLIRDWRAQAMFGKPAVLVEARKMADGAYFTHLTGAAPMRLFQLTLKGGTHLMQIAGGMVVTSVKTPKKVTVSKG
;
A
#
# COMPACT_ATOMS: atom_id res chain seq x y z
N MET A 1 -21.07 56.98 23.17
CA MET A 1 -19.70 56.48 22.94
C MET A 1 -19.74 54.97 23.08
N THR A 2 -19.55 54.32 21.94
CA THR A 2 -19.31 52.91 21.60
C THR A 2 -18.72 52.01 22.69
N GLN A 3 -19.27 50.79 22.88
CA GLN A 3 -18.45 49.57 22.71
C GLN A 3 -19.31 48.35 22.34
N ILE A 4 -18.99 47.81 21.18
CA ILE A 4 -19.59 46.63 20.54
C ILE A 4 -18.95 45.36 21.13
N MET A 5 -19.80 44.37 21.40
CA MET A 5 -19.43 42.99 21.74
C MET A 5 -18.61 42.35 20.61
N SER A 6 -17.46 41.76 20.92
CA SER A 6 -16.87 40.73 20.05
C SER A 6 -16.53 39.48 20.86
N ARG A 7 -17.45 38.52 20.80
CA ARG A 7 -17.24 37.15 21.25
C ARG A 7 -16.50 36.43 20.12
N VAL A 8 -15.19 36.25 20.26
CA VAL A 8 -14.42 35.41 19.33
C VAL A 8 -14.87 33.97 19.53
N ALA A 9 -15.67 33.46 18.59
CA ALA A 9 -16.01 32.04 18.53
C ALA A 9 -14.71 31.26 18.22
N GLN A 10 -14.29 30.42 19.16
CA GLN A 10 -13.14 29.54 18.99
C GLN A 10 -13.39 28.58 17.83
N GLY A 11 -12.58 28.69 16.78
CA GLY A 11 -12.66 27.84 15.60
C GLY A 11 -12.36 26.39 15.97
N GLN A 12 -13.32 25.50 15.74
CA GLN A 12 -13.13 24.06 15.85
C GLN A 12 -12.13 23.61 14.77
N PRO A 13 -11.08 22.83 15.09
CA PRO A 13 -10.12 22.40 14.08
C PRO A 13 -10.84 21.56 13.03
N LEU A 14 -10.75 21.99 11.76
CA LEU A 14 -11.22 21.24 10.60
C LEU A 14 -10.53 19.88 10.60
N ARG A 15 -11.27 18.81 10.97
CA ARG A 15 -10.81 17.43 10.79
C ARG A 15 -10.87 17.09 9.31
N VAL A 16 -9.80 17.41 8.59
CA VAL A 16 -9.59 16.89 7.24
C VAL A 16 -9.30 15.40 7.37
N THR A 17 -10.28 14.56 7.03
CA THR A 17 -10.02 13.12 6.87
C THR A 17 -9.29 12.93 5.55
N LEU A 18 -7.96 12.89 5.60
CA LEU A 18 -7.17 12.54 4.43
C LEU A 18 -7.56 11.13 3.95
N PRO A 19 -7.75 10.89 2.65
CA PRO A 19 -8.16 9.60 2.14
C PRO A 19 -7.10 8.54 2.48
N LEU A 20 -7.45 7.60 3.36
CA LEU A 20 -6.59 6.48 3.74
C LEU A 20 -6.30 5.60 2.52
N CYS A 21 -5.04 5.52 2.11
CA CYS A 21 -4.62 4.64 1.02
C CYS A 21 -4.71 3.18 1.46
N ARG A 22 -5.67 2.42 0.93
CA ARG A 22 -5.87 0.99 1.26
C ARG A 22 -4.79 0.07 0.69
N SER A 23 -4.04 0.55 -0.29
CA SER A 23 -2.89 -0.11 -0.92
C SER A 23 -1.94 0.97 -1.43
N GLY A 24 -0.66 0.65 -1.55
CA GLY A 24 0.36 1.53 -2.10
C GLY A 24 1.77 1.09 -1.74
N LEU A 25 2.67 1.23 -2.71
CA LEU A 25 4.09 0.88 -2.63
C LEU A 25 4.93 2.16 -2.60
N GLY A 26 5.96 2.19 -1.77
CA GLY A 26 6.91 3.29 -1.71
C GLY A 26 7.85 3.30 -2.91
N LEU A 27 8.49 4.46 -3.13
CA LEU A 27 9.52 4.62 -4.16
C LEU A 27 10.64 3.58 -4.00
N GLY A 28 11.15 3.05 -5.12
CA GLY A 28 12.19 2.02 -5.15
C GLY A 28 11.68 0.60 -4.89
N THR A 29 10.38 0.42 -4.68
CA THR A 29 9.80 -0.93 -4.56
C THR A 29 9.90 -1.64 -5.89
N ASN A 30 10.71 -2.69 -5.96
CA ASN A 30 10.75 -3.56 -7.13
C ASN A 30 9.47 -4.39 -7.22
N VAL A 31 8.80 -4.29 -8.37
CA VAL A 31 7.63 -5.08 -8.75
C VAL A 31 8.08 -6.09 -9.80
N MET A 32 7.68 -7.34 -9.64
CA MET A 32 8.03 -8.38 -10.62
C MET A 32 7.14 -8.24 -11.85
N THR A 33 7.77 -8.06 -13.01
CA THR A 33 7.11 -7.93 -14.32
C THR A 33 7.58 -9.04 -15.26
N ALA A 34 7.00 -9.10 -16.46
CA ALA A 34 7.48 -9.99 -17.52
C ALA A 34 8.94 -9.73 -17.93
N ASP A 35 9.44 -8.50 -17.71
CA ASP A 35 10.80 -8.07 -18.07
C ASP A 35 11.76 -8.07 -16.87
N GLY A 36 11.33 -8.66 -15.75
CA GLY A 36 12.10 -8.76 -14.51
C GLY A 36 11.63 -7.80 -13.41
N ALA A 37 12.51 -7.53 -12.45
CA ALA A 37 12.20 -6.65 -11.34
C ALA A 37 12.35 -5.18 -11.75
N ILE A 38 11.25 -4.43 -11.82
CA ILE A 38 11.24 -3.01 -12.19
C ILE A 38 10.80 -2.17 -10.98
N PRO A 39 11.53 -1.09 -10.63
CA PRO A 39 11.08 -0.16 -9.58
C PRO A 39 9.73 0.46 -9.93
N VAL A 40 8.84 0.58 -8.93
CA VAL A 40 7.45 1.00 -9.13
C VAL A 40 7.31 2.36 -9.82
N GLU A 41 8.27 3.26 -9.63
CA GLU A 41 8.30 4.58 -10.26
C GLU A 41 8.60 4.57 -11.76
N PHE A 42 9.10 3.46 -12.31
CA PHE A 42 9.38 3.29 -13.73
C PHE A 42 8.32 2.48 -14.47
N LEU A 43 7.34 1.92 -13.76
CA LEU A 43 6.24 1.21 -14.38
C LEU A 43 5.36 2.16 -15.19
N THR A 44 4.75 1.64 -16.25
CA THR A 44 3.78 2.34 -17.08
C THR A 44 2.58 1.45 -17.41
N PRO A 45 1.37 2.03 -17.63
CA PRO A 45 0.24 1.26 -18.12
C PRO A 45 0.59 0.51 -19.41
N GLY A 46 0.28 -0.79 -19.47
CA GLY A 46 0.71 -1.71 -20.51
C GLY A 46 1.75 -2.73 -20.04
N ASP A 47 2.51 -2.42 -18.98
CA ASP A 47 3.44 -3.39 -18.38
C ASP A 47 2.70 -4.61 -17.86
N ARG A 48 3.32 -5.79 -17.98
CA ARG A 48 2.73 -7.04 -17.50
C ARG A 48 3.29 -7.43 -16.15
N ILE A 49 2.45 -7.40 -15.13
CA ILE A 49 2.82 -7.68 -13.74
C ILE A 49 2.68 -9.16 -13.43
N VAL A 50 3.67 -9.74 -12.77
CA VAL A 50 3.60 -11.11 -12.26
C VAL A 50 2.68 -11.15 -11.04
N THR A 51 1.61 -11.93 -11.16
CA THR A 51 0.62 -12.17 -10.11
C THR A 51 0.61 -13.64 -9.72
N ARG A 52 0.38 -13.90 -8.44
CA ARG A 52 0.33 -15.26 -7.90
C ARG A 52 -0.91 -16.02 -8.36
N ASP A 53 -2.03 -15.32 -8.50
CA ASP A 53 -3.35 -15.88 -8.72
C ASP A 53 -3.70 -16.06 -10.20
N ALA A 54 -3.14 -15.25 -11.10
CA ALA A 54 -3.55 -15.22 -12.50
C ALA A 54 -2.39 -15.13 -13.51
N GLY A 55 -1.13 -15.32 -13.07
CA GLY A 55 0.03 -15.22 -13.94
C GLY A 55 0.35 -13.77 -14.32
N LEU A 56 0.61 -13.50 -15.60
CA LEU A 56 0.91 -12.14 -16.07
C LEU A 56 -0.37 -11.35 -16.33
N ILE A 57 -0.51 -10.18 -15.72
CA ILE A 57 -1.68 -9.31 -15.84
C ILE A 57 -1.27 -7.88 -16.22
N ASP A 58 -1.99 -7.30 -17.18
CA ASP A 58 -1.76 -5.93 -17.65
C ASP A 58 -1.96 -4.90 -16.52
N LEU A 59 -0.98 -4.04 -16.34
CA LEU A 59 -1.10 -2.81 -15.56
C LEU A 59 -1.94 -1.81 -16.35
N THR A 60 -3.05 -1.37 -15.78
CA THR A 60 -4.02 -0.49 -16.47
C THR A 60 -3.93 0.97 -16.03
N ASP A 61 -3.49 1.22 -14.80
CA ASP A 61 -3.34 2.57 -14.25
C ASP A 61 -2.34 2.57 -13.09
N ILE A 62 -1.70 3.72 -12.91
CA ILE A 62 -0.76 3.99 -11.82
C ILE A 62 -1.12 5.33 -11.20
N ALA A 63 -1.64 5.29 -9.97
CA ALA A 63 -1.96 6.51 -9.23
C ALA A 63 -0.90 6.79 -8.16
N VAL A 64 -0.40 8.02 -8.12
CA VAL A 64 0.50 8.49 -7.06
C VAL A 64 -0.30 9.21 -6.00
N ARG A 65 -0.11 8.85 -4.74
CA ARG A 65 -0.75 9.48 -3.58
C ARG A 65 0.28 9.99 -2.60
N THR A 66 0.09 11.21 -2.12
CA THR A 66 0.87 11.76 -1.01
C THR A 66 0.15 11.42 0.29
N VAL A 67 0.83 10.69 1.18
CA VAL A 67 0.25 10.08 2.37
C VAL A 67 1.06 10.50 3.60
N PRO A 68 0.42 10.80 4.75
CA PRO A 68 1.14 11.07 6.00
C PRO A 68 2.03 9.90 6.39
N MET A 69 3.20 10.19 6.96
CA MET A 69 4.16 9.17 7.36
C MET A 69 3.60 8.17 8.39
N GLY A 70 2.71 8.64 9.28
CA GLY A 70 2.03 7.79 10.27
C GLY A 70 1.09 6.72 9.66
N ASP A 71 0.72 6.86 8.38
CA ASP A 71 -0.08 5.87 7.65
C ASP A 71 0.78 4.87 6.87
N LEU A 72 2.09 4.81 7.17
CA LEU A 72 3.06 3.95 6.48
C LEU A 72 3.66 2.92 7.43
N VAL A 73 4.03 1.78 6.85
CA VAL A 73 4.81 0.74 7.51
C VAL A 73 6.08 0.50 6.70
N ARG A 74 7.20 0.49 7.41
CA ARG A 74 8.51 0.12 6.91
C ARG A 74 8.74 -1.37 7.17
N ILE A 75 9.30 -2.05 6.19
CA ILE A 75 9.67 -3.46 6.23
C ILE A 75 11.17 -3.54 6.03
N ARG A 76 11.88 -4.18 6.96
CA ARG A 76 13.33 -4.35 6.83
C ARG A 76 13.70 -5.32 5.70
N PRO A 77 14.84 -5.12 5.03
CA PRO A 77 15.35 -6.03 4.01
C PRO A 77 15.44 -7.48 4.47
N SER A 78 15.83 -7.73 5.72
CA SER A 78 15.95 -9.07 6.30
C SER A 78 14.65 -9.90 6.32
N VAL A 79 13.50 -9.29 6.00
CA VAL A 79 12.21 -9.98 5.80
C VAL A 79 12.06 -10.46 4.36
N LEU A 80 12.70 -9.77 3.43
CA LEU A 80 12.63 -9.93 1.98
C LEU A 80 13.73 -10.88 1.48
N ASP A 81 14.90 -10.82 2.09
CA ASP A 81 16.06 -11.66 1.80
C ASP A 81 16.75 -12.09 3.10
N GLU A 82 17.36 -13.28 3.12
CA GLU A 82 18.12 -13.75 4.29
C GLU A 82 19.43 -12.97 4.47
N VAL A 83 19.91 -12.33 3.40
CA VAL A 83 21.16 -11.55 3.37
C VAL A 83 20.98 -10.17 4.02
N GLY A 84 19.78 -9.59 3.95
CA GLY A 84 19.45 -8.31 4.60
C GLY A 84 20.11 -7.07 3.98
N ASP A 85 20.67 -7.16 2.78
CA ASP A 85 21.48 -6.13 2.11
C ASP A 85 20.69 -5.18 1.20
N GLY A 86 19.37 -5.31 1.18
CA GLY A 86 18.46 -4.43 0.45
C GLY A 86 18.17 -3.08 1.13
N ARG A 87 17.28 -2.30 0.49
CA ARG A 87 16.71 -1.09 1.09
C ARG A 87 15.42 -1.41 1.84
N ASP A 88 15.12 -0.63 2.87
CA ASP A 88 13.83 -0.70 3.53
C ASP A 88 12.70 -0.53 2.51
N LEU A 89 11.73 -1.43 2.57
CA LEU A 89 10.52 -1.33 1.78
C LEU A 89 9.48 -0.54 2.58
N VAL A 90 8.92 0.51 1.98
CA VAL A 90 7.84 1.29 2.59
C VAL A 90 6.54 0.98 1.87
N ILE A 91 5.49 0.66 2.62
CA ILE A 91 4.15 0.41 2.08
C ILE A 91 3.09 1.13 2.91
N SER A 92 1.89 1.26 2.36
CA SER A 92 0.74 1.69 3.17
C SER A 92 0.55 0.77 4.38
N ALA A 93 0.27 1.34 5.55
CA ALA A 93 -0.10 0.59 6.76
C ALA A 93 -1.31 -0.33 6.54
N ARG A 94 -2.14 -0.04 5.54
CA ARG A 94 -3.32 -0.84 5.18
C ARG A 94 -3.08 -1.82 4.02
N GLN A 95 -1.90 -1.77 3.40
CA GLN A 95 -1.51 -2.69 2.35
C GLN A 95 -1.66 -4.12 2.86
N LYS A 96 -2.38 -4.95 2.11
CA LYS A 96 -2.51 -6.37 2.45
C LYS A 96 -1.34 -7.14 1.88
N VAL A 97 -0.70 -7.91 2.74
CA VAL A 97 0.40 -8.82 2.45
C VAL A 97 -0.08 -10.25 2.65
N LEU A 98 0.28 -11.14 1.74
CA LEU A 98 -0.04 -12.56 1.82
C LEU A 98 0.97 -13.28 2.72
N ILE A 99 0.50 -13.83 3.83
CA ILE A 99 1.24 -14.77 4.67
C ILE A 99 0.79 -16.18 4.30
N ARG A 100 1.74 -17.10 4.08
CA ARG A 100 1.48 -18.46 3.58
C ARG A 100 2.42 -19.52 4.16
N ASP A 101 3.07 -19.21 5.27
CA ASP A 101 3.98 -20.11 5.98
C ASP A 101 3.38 -20.55 7.31
N TRP A 102 4.18 -21.19 8.16
CA TRP A 102 3.77 -21.62 9.50
C TRP A 102 3.15 -20.50 10.34
N ARG A 103 3.51 -19.22 10.10
CA ARG A 103 2.93 -18.09 10.82
C ARG A 103 1.47 -17.88 10.47
N ALA A 104 1.05 -18.14 9.22
CA ALA A 104 -0.37 -18.07 8.83
C ALA A 104 -1.20 -19.08 9.63
N GLN A 105 -0.68 -20.30 9.79
CA GLN A 105 -1.33 -21.34 10.58
C GLN A 105 -1.33 -21.00 12.07
N ALA A 106 -0.19 -20.59 12.62
CA ALA A 106 -0.04 -20.27 14.04
C ALA A 106 -0.89 -19.06 14.47
N MET A 107 -0.97 -18.01 13.65
CA MET A 107 -1.66 -16.77 13.98
C MET A 107 -3.14 -16.78 13.59
N PHE A 108 -3.54 -17.54 12.57
CA PHE A 108 -4.89 -17.45 11.98
C PHE A 108 -5.57 -18.81 11.70
N GLY A 109 -4.90 -19.93 11.97
CA GLY A 109 -5.43 -21.27 11.72
C GLY A 109 -5.69 -21.57 10.24
N LYS A 110 -5.02 -20.86 9.32
CA LYS A 110 -5.22 -20.96 7.87
C LYS A 110 -3.90 -21.22 7.16
N PRO A 111 -3.90 -21.97 6.03
CA PRO A 111 -2.69 -22.22 5.25
C PRO A 111 -2.16 -20.95 4.56
N ALA A 112 -3.03 -19.98 4.30
CA ALA A 112 -2.65 -18.66 3.82
C ALA A 112 -3.69 -17.60 4.21
N VAL A 113 -3.24 -16.37 4.41
CA VAL A 113 -4.10 -15.25 4.80
C VAL A 113 -3.54 -13.91 4.31
N LEU A 114 -4.43 -12.98 3.98
CA LEU A 114 -4.07 -11.59 3.70
C LEU A 114 -4.18 -10.76 4.98
N VAL A 115 -3.09 -10.14 5.38
CA VAL A 115 -3.00 -9.33 6.61
C VAL A 115 -2.57 -7.91 6.25
N GLU A 116 -3.22 -6.90 6.87
CA GLU A 116 -2.79 -5.50 6.70
C GLU A 116 -1.42 -5.30 7.38
N ALA A 117 -0.51 -4.58 6.72
CA ALA A 117 0.86 -4.35 7.20
C ALA A 117 0.95 -3.85 8.66
N ARG A 118 0.07 -2.94 9.06
CA ARG A 118 -0.03 -2.44 10.44
C ARG A 118 -0.30 -3.50 11.49
N LYS A 119 -0.96 -4.60 11.13
CA LYS A 119 -1.23 -5.71 12.07
C LYS A 119 -0.03 -6.64 12.23
N MET A 120 0.97 -6.50 11.37
CA MET A 120 2.23 -7.22 11.46
C MET A 120 3.31 -6.37 12.13
N ALA A 121 3.03 -5.08 12.43
CA ALA A 121 3.99 -4.17 13.02
C ALA A 121 4.40 -4.61 14.43
N ASP A 122 5.60 -5.15 14.53
CA ASP A 122 6.23 -5.66 15.75
C ASP A 122 7.29 -4.69 16.30
N GLY A 123 7.56 -3.59 15.59
CA GLY A 123 8.59 -2.61 15.93
C GLY A 123 10.01 -3.02 15.49
N ALA A 124 10.21 -4.29 15.13
CA ALA A 124 11.49 -4.80 14.68
C ALA A 124 11.53 -4.90 13.15
N TYR A 125 10.79 -5.84 12.57
CA TYR A 125 10.80 -6.15 11.14
C TYR A 125 9.79 -5.35 10.35
N PHE A 126 8.62 -5.14 10.96
CA PHE A 126 7.59 -4.24 10.46
C PHE A 126 7.47 -3.10 11.46
N THR A 127 7.75 -1.87 11.04
CA THR A 127 7.75 -0.70 11.93
C THR A 127 6.82 0.37 11.37
N HIS A 128 5.93 0.90 12.20
CA HIS A 128 5.21 2.12 11.88
C HIS A 128 6.20 3.27 11.71
N LEU A 129 6.08 4.00 10.61
CA LEU A 129 6.90 5.20 10.41
C LEU A 129 6.33 6.37 11.23
N THR A 130 7.23 7.21 11.77
CA THR A 130 6.89 8.38 12.57
C THR A 130 7.55 9.64 12.02
N GLY A 131 6.79 10.72 11.82
CA GLY A 131 7.33 11.99 11.34
C GLY A 131 6.26 12.85 10.69
N ALA A 132 6.63 14.09 10.33
CA ALA A 132 5.73 15.07 9.77
C ALA A 132 5.74 15.13 8.23
N ALA A 133 6.84 14.73 7.59
CA ALA A 133 6.98 14.81 6.14
C ALA A 133 6.12 13.72 5.46
N PRO A 134 5.16 14.07 4.59
CA PRO A 134 4.39 13.08 3.87
C PRO A 134 5.25 12.40 2.79
N MET A 135 4.89 11.17 2.42
CA MET A 135 5.60 10.41 1.40
C MET A 135 4.68 10.03 0.24
N ARG A 136 5.27 9.77 -0.92
CA ARG A 136 4.55 9.30 -2.11
C ARG A 136 4.40 7.78 -2.07
N LEU A 137 3.19 7.29 -2.32
CA LEU A 137 2.89 5.90 -2.61
C LEU A 137 2.36 5.75 -4.03
N PHE A 138 2.75 4.67 -4.67
CA PHE A 138 2.30 4.26 -6.00
C PHE A 138 1.24 3.17 -5.85
N GLN A 139 0.09 3.39 -6.45
CA GLN A 139 -1.06 2.49 -6.43
C GLN A 139 -1.23 1.88 -7.83
N LEU A 140 -1.11 0.56 -7.92
CA LEU A 140 -1.17 -0.18 -9.18
C LEU A 140 -2.56 -0.79 -9.38
N THR A 141 -3.21 -0.42 -10.49
CA THR A 141 -4.51 -1.00 -10.89
C THR A 141 -4.29 -1.99 -12.01
N LEU A 142 -4.64 -3.24 -11.78
CA LEU A 142 -4.47 -4.32 -12.76
C LEU A 142 -5.78 -4.63 -13.46
N LYS A 143 -5.68 -5.09 -14.71
CA LYS A 143 -6.81 -5.53 -15.51
C LYS A 143 -7.52 -6.70 -14.83
N GLY A 144 -8.85 -6.69 -14.82
CA GLY A 144 -9.63 -7.78 -14.24
C GLY A 144 -9.88 -7.66 -12.73
N GLY A 145 -9.27 -6.69 -12.04
CA GLY A 145 -9.59 -6.36 -10.65
C GLY A 145 -8.40 -6.44 -9.71
N THR A 146 -8.63 -6.93 -8.49
CA THR A 146 -7.59 -7.07 -7.47
C THR A 146 -6.86 -8.39 -7.64
N HIS A 147 -5.53 -8.30 -7.74
CA HIS A 147 -4.63 -9.43 -7.91
C HIS A 147 -3.53 -9.44 -6.82
N LEU A 148 -2.83 -10.56 -6.70
CA LEU A 148 -1.75 -10.78 -5.74
C LEU A 148 -0.40 -10.58 -6.44
N MET A 149 0.09 -9.34 -6.45
CA MET A 149 1.34 -8.95 -7.12
C MET A 149 2.55 -9.43 -6.34
N GLN A 150 3.56 -9.92 -7.04
CA GLN A 150 4.87 -10.22 -6.45
C GLN A 150 5.77 -8.98 -6.48
N ILE A 151 6.38 -8.67 -5.34
CA ILE A 151 7.30 -7.56 -5.16
C ILE A 151 8.64 -8.05 -4.57
N ALA A 152 9.53 -7.12 -4.23
CA ALA A 152 10.84 -7.36 -3.62
C ALA A 152 10.83 -8.52 -2.59
N GLY A 153 11.87 -9.36 -2.66
CA GLY A 153 12.01 -10.54 -1.79
C GLY A 153 10.98 -11.64 -2.00
N GLY A 154 10.24 -11.62 -3.11
CA GLY A 154 9.16 -12.57 -3.36
C GLY A 154 7.94 -12.38 -2.46
N MET A 155 7.87 -11.26 -1.74
CA MET A 155 6.70 -10.89 -0.97
C MET A 155 5.52 -10.65 -1.91
N VAL A 156 4.33 -11.04 -1.48
CA VAL A 156 3.11 -10.96 -2.30
C VAL A 156 2.11 -10.02 -1.63
N VAL A 157 1.60 -9.06 -2.39
CA VAL A 157 0.72 -8.00 -1.89
C VAL A 157 -0.47 -7.78 -2.82
N THR A 158 -1.57 -7.27 -2.30
CA THR A 158 -2.74 -6.96 -3.14
C THR A 158 -2.51 -5.70 -3.98
N SER A 159 -2.95 -5.73 -5.24
CA SER A 159 -3.15 -4.52 -6.05
C SER A 159 -4.32 -3.66 -5.55
N VAL A 160 -4.55 -2.53 -6.21
CA VAL A 160 -5.69 -1.65 -5.90
C VAL A 160 -7.00 -2.44 -5.99
N LYS A 161 -7.90 -2.17 -5.05
CA LYS A 161 -9.29 -2.60 -5.18
C LYS A 161 -9.99 -1.72 -6.21
N THR A 162 -10.15 -2.24 -7.43
CA THR A 162 -10.94 -1.57 -8.46
C THR A 162 -12.39 -1.44 -7.96
N PRO A 163 -12.94 -0.22 -7.84
CA PRO A 163 -14.36 -0.06 -7.56
C PRO A 163 -15.15 -0.72 -8.69
N LYS A 164 -16.18 -1.51 -8.35
CA LYS A 164 -17.12 -2.02 -9.34
C LYS A 164 -17.76 -0.79 -10.01
N LYS A 165 -17.60 -0.62 -11.33
CA LYS A 165 -18.30 0.45 -12.06
C LYS A 165 -19.80 0.34 -11.72
N VAL A 166 -20.36 1.34 -11.05
CA VAL A 166 -21.80 1.48 -10.91
C VAL A 166 -22.28 2.04 -12.24
N THR A 167 -22.85 1.18 -13.09
CA THR A 167 -23.57 1.64 -14.28
C THR A 167 -24.82 2.35 -13.79
N VAL A 168 -24.81 3.68 -13.79
CA VAL A 168 -26.05 4.46 -13.71
C VAL A 168 -26.72 4.31 -15.07
N SER A 169 -27.76 3.48 -15.16
CA SER A 169 -28.65 3.51 -16.31
C SER A 169 -29.35 4.87 -16.32
N LYS A 170 -29.12 5.67 -17.36
CA LYS A 170 -30.03 6.77 -17.68
C LYS A 170 -31.32 6.12 -18.20
N GLY A 171 -32.40 6.26 -17.45
CA GLY A 171 -33.76 6.13 -17.97
C GLY A 171 -34.12 7.36 -18.80
#